data_AF-A0A3N5QC19-F1
#
_entry.id   AF-A0A3N5QC19-F1
#
_cell.length_a   1.000
_cell.length_b   1.000
_cell.length_c   1.000
_cell.angle_alpha   90.00
_cell.angle_beta   90.00
_cell.angle_gamma   90.00
#
_symmetry.space_group_name_H-M   'P 1'
#
loop_
_entity.id
_entity.type
_entity.pdbx_description
1 polymer ?
#
loop_
_entity_poly.entity_id
_entity_poly.type
_entity_poly.pdbx_seq_one_letter_code
_entity_poly.pdbx_strand_id
1 'polypeptide(L)' 'MNSQKIHSEIIKKLTPEQKLILSLELYFSARELKAAAIRKDHPEMNEKEVQEKVREIFLYAQS' A
#
# COMPACT_ATOMS: atom_id res chain seq x y z
N MET A 1 -9.80 -12.59 21.55
CA MET A 1 -8.33 -12.49 21.34
C MET A 1 -8.08 -11.27 20.46
N ASN A 2 -7.24 -10.32 20.88
CA ASN A 2 -7.13 -9.01 20.23
C ASN A 2 -6.41 -9.13 18.86
N SER A 3 -7.01 -8.63 17.77
CA SER A 3 -6.52 -8.82 16.39
C SER A 3 -5.08 -8.30 16.19
N GLN A 4 -4.75 -7.17 16.82
CA GLN A 4 -3.39 -6.60 16.81
C GLN A 4 -2.34 -7.54 17.42
N LYS A 5 -2.71 -8.29 18.47
CA LYS A 5 -1.79 -9.22 19.14
C LYS A 5 -1.47 -10.42 18.23
N ILE A 6 -2.44 -10.88 17.45
CA ILE A 6 -2.25 -11.97 16.48
C ILE A 6 -1.29 -11.54 15.37
N HIS A 7 -1.46 -10.33 14.85
CA HIS A 7 -0.60 -9.80 13.77
C HIS A 7 0.87 -9.66 14.20
N SER A 8 1.11 -9.15 15.43
CA SER A 8 2.47 -9.03 15.97
C SER A 8 3.17 -10.39 16.10
N GLU A 9 2.46 -11.42 16.58
CA GLU A 9 3.01 -12.76 16.75
C GLU A 9 3.29 -13.45 15.40
N ILE A 10 2.49 -13.17 14.36
CA ILE A 10 2.75 -13.63 12.99
C ILE A 10 4.02 -12.98 12.46
N ILE A 11 4.15 -11.65 12.56
CA ILE A 11 5.31 -10.93 12.02
C ILE A 11 6.61 -11.35 12.71
N LYS A 12 6.58 -11.62 14.02
CA LYS A 12 7.76 -12.11 14.77
C LYS A 12 8.29 -13.44 14.27
N LYS A 13 7.44 -14.31 13.71
CA LYS A 13 7.81 -15.65 13.22
C LYS A 13 8.37 -15.65 11.80
N LEU A 14 8.23 -14.54 11.06
CA LEU A 14 8.73 -14.44 9.70
C LEU A 14 10.26 -14.28 9.68
N THR A 15 10.91 -14.95 8.73
CA THR A 15 12.31 -14.70 8.42
C THR A 15 12.49 -13.31 7.81
N PRO A 16 13.71 -12.74 7.81
CA PRO A 16 13.98 -11.47 7.15
C PRO A 16 13.56 -11.45 5.67
N GLU A 17 13.77 -12.54 4.93
CA GLU A 17 13.40 -12.66 3.52
C GLU A 17 11.88 -12.62 3.34
N GLN A 18 11.14 -13.35 4.18
CA GLN A 18 9.68 -13.34 4.14
C GLN A 18 9.10 -11.96 4.49
N LYS A 19 9.72 -11.25 5.45
CA LYS A 19 9.33 -9.87 5.78
C LYS A 19 9.55 -8.94 4.59
N LEU A 20 10.66 -9.09 3.88
CA LEU A 20 10.94 -8.28 2.69
C LEU A 20 9.90 -8.54 1.60
N ILE A 21 9.62 -9.81 1.29
CA ILE A 21 8.62 -10.19 0.28
C ILE A 21 7.26 -9.60 0.63
N LEU A 22 6.76 -9.82 1.85
CA LEU A 22 5.46 -9.28 2.28
C LEU A 22 5.42 -7.75 2.29
N SER A 23 6.53 -7.09 2.63
CA SER A 23 6.60 -5.63 2.58
C SER A 23 6.51 -5.10 1.16
N LEU A 24 7.13 -5.79 0.19
CA LEU A 24 7.03 -5.44 -1.23
C LEU A 24 5.61 -5.68 -1.75
N GLU A 25 5.01 -6.82 -1.44
CA GLU A 25 3.62 -7.13 -1.81
C GLU A 25 2.66 -6.07 -1.27
N LEU A 26 2.78 -5.75 0.03
CA LEU A 26 1.97 -4.71 0.65
C LEU A 26 2.18 -3.34 -0.02
N TYR A 27 3.43 -2.98 -0.34
CA TYR A 27 3.75 -1.73 -1.01
C TYR A 27 3.06 -1.62 -2.38
N PHE A 28 3.12 -2.67 -3.20
CA PHE A 28 2.47 -2.67 -4.51
C PHE A 28 0.96 -2.67 -4.40
N SER A 29 0.38 -3.54 -3.56
CA SER A 29 -1.08 -3.59 -3.37
C SER A 29 -1.64 -2.27 -2.84
N ALA A 30 -0.93 -1.59 -1.93
CA ALA A 30 -1.36 -0.29 -1.43
C ALA A 30 -1.39 0.78 -2.54
N ARG A 31 -0.41 0.75 -3.47
CA ARG A 31 -0.39 1.66 -4.62
C ARG A 31 -1.52 1.37 -5.60
N GLU A 32 -1.82 0.11 -5.86
CA GLU A 32 -2.94 -0.31 -6.72
C GLU A 32 -4.28 0.15 -6.14
N LEU A 33 -4.48 -0.03 -4.84
CA LEU A 33 -5.68 0.45 -4.14
C LEU A 33 -5.81 1.97 -4.21
N LYS A 34 -4.71 2.71 -4.06
CA LYS A 34 -4.71 4.17 -4.23
C LYS A 34 -5.03 4.59 -5.66
N ALA A 35 -4.46 3.91 -6.66
CA ALA A 35 -4.79 4.16 -8.05
C ALA A 35 -6.29 3.92 -8.33
N ALA A 36 -6.85 2.81 -7.84
CA ALA A 36 -8.26 2.50 -8.00
C ALA A 36 -9.18 3.54 -7.34
N ALA A 37 -8.82 4.03 -6.14
CA ALA A 37 -9.56 5.10 -5.49
C ALA A 37 -9.51 6.40 -6.30
N ILE A 38 -8.33 6.80 -6.80
CA ILE A 38 -8.20 8.01 -7.61
C ILE A 38 -9.00 7.89 -8.91
N ARG A 39 -8.94 6.76 -9.62
CA ARG A 39 -9.75 6.54 -10.84
C ARG A 39 -11.25 6.64 -10.57
N LYS A 40 -11.69 6.21 -9.39
CA LYS A 40 -13.10 6.30 -8.99
C LYS A 40 -13.52 7.74 -8.70
N ASP A 41 -12.68 8.49 -7.99
CA ASP A 41 -12.98 9.84 -7.54
C ASP A 41 -12.72 10.90 -8.65
N HIS A 42 -11.83 10.60 -9.60
CA HIS A 42 -11.38 11.45 -10.71
C HIS A 42 -11.41 10.69 -12.05
N PRO A 43 -12.60 10.37 -12.60
CA PRO A 43 -12.73 9.63 -13.86
C PRO A 43 -12.22 10.38 -15.09
N GLU A 44 -12.01 11.69 -14.99
CA GLU A 44 -11.43 12.54 -16.04
C GLU A 44 -9.91 12.36 -16.21
N MET A 45 -9.22 11.86 -15.18
CA MET A 45 -7.77 11.69 -15.22
C MET A 45 -7.37 10.51 -16.11
N ASN A 46 -6.36 10.72 -16.93
CA ASN A 46 -5.72 9.63 -17.65
C ASN A 46 -4.79 8.81 -16.75
N GLU A 47 -4.37 7.63 -17.21
CA GLU A 47 -3.57 6.71 -16.38
C GLU A 47 -2.23 7.32 -15.93
N LYS A 48 -1.61 8.18 -16.74
CA LYS A 48 -0.35 8.83 -16.37
C LYS A 48 -0.58 9.78 -15.18
N GLU A 49 -1.62 10.59 -15.23
CA GLU A 49 -2.00 11.53 -14.16
C GLU A 49 -2.32 10.78 -12.87
N VAL A 50 -3.05 9.65 -12.96
CA VAL A 50 -3.32 8.78 -11.81
C VAL A 50 -2.02 8.30 -11.17
N GLN A 51 -1.07 7.78 -11.96
CA GLN A 51 0.20 7.26 -11.43
C GLN A 51 1.09 8.34 -10.84
N GLU A 52 1.12 9.53 -11.44
CA GLU A 52 1.79 10.71 -10.88
C GLU A 52 1.19 11.08 -9.53
N LYS A 53 -0.15 11.07 -9.41
CA LYS A 53 -0.83 11.38 -8.15
C LYS A 53 -0.59 10.33 -7.07
N VAL A 54 -0.60 9.04 -7.42
CA VAL A 54 -0.23 7.95 -6.50
C VAL A 54 1.20 8.16 -6.00
N ARG A 55 2.13 8.51 -6.90
CA ARG A 55 3.51 8.80 -6.51
C ARG A 55 3.59 9.98 -5.52
N GLU A 56 2.89 11.07 -5.77
CA GLU A 56 2.86 12.22 -4.86
C GLU A 56 2.36 11.84 -3.46
N ILE A 57 1.27 11.07 -3.38
CA ILE A 57 0.70 10.62 -2.09
C ILE A 57 1.74 9.84 -1.30
N PHE A 58 2.44 8.88 -1.91
CA PHE A 58 3.44 8.07 -1.22
C PHE A 58 4.71 8.83 -0.84
N LEU A 59 4.99 9.98 -1.48
CA LEU A 59 6.17 10.80 -1.16
C LEU A 59 5.88 11.87 -0.11
N TYR A 60 4.68 12.45 -0.12
CA TYR A 60 4.41 13.71 0.58
C TYR A 60 3.20 13.69 1.51
N ALA A 61 2.30 12.70 1.42
CA ALA A 61 1.17 12.65 2.33
C ALA A 61 1.67 12.37 3.75
N GLN A 62 1.34 13.26 4.69
CA GLN A 62 1.54 13.03 6.10
C GLN A 62 0.24 12.50 6.73
N SER A 63 0.40 11.67 7.76
CA SER A 63 -0.67 11.04 8.54
C SER A 63 -1.41 12.01 9.45
#